data_AF-A0A6N9AAL9-F1
#
_entry.id   AF-A0A6N9AAL9-F1
#
_cell.length_a   1.000
_cell.length_b   1.000
_cell.length_c   1.000
_cell.angle_alpha   90.00
_cell.angle_beta   90.00
_cell.angle_gamma   90.00
#
_symmetry.space_group_name_H-M   'P 1'
#
loop_
_entity.id
_entity.type
_entity.pdbx_description
1 polymer ?
#
loop_
_entity_poly.entity_id
_entity_poly.type
_entity_poly.pdbx_seq_one_letter_code
_entity_poly.pdbx_strand_id
1 'polypeptide(L)'
;MAGEVPQGPRTPRAPLKCAAEGNDEAHTRRPVNIPSAYARGYEAARALDPQLAEAYVRHTTVGDPLADAVIRDLGSLSPEEIHETLARVLEGGPETSRHDVPDSLLNSVQEAGKTPDWFDRRRARVASQAFLRNSDIVLAALVGGSIVEGFSTLISKSFRIRGRLVVAAIRRLKHNGMQLVEQYLPGGMEPGGDGWRLTLRARLVHAQSRHLLNGSDEWDRERYGMPLSAAHVLLAGAAFSGRLMRHVAALGGDFTRDEREAFVHVWRYAGILFGIPGEILFSDEASAVRTFEIGRMCEPPTDHDGIIMANSVVNSAPIIVGIKAPPERRKMARTVTQVSRELIGDELADSLRFPRRKRRVVPWLRFRHRARRVVGRMLPRVAAKQNQDRFEALMEFASFDEFEHSYKLPTALHDERSSDW
;
A
#
# COMPACT_ATOMS: atom_id res chain seq x y z
N MET A 1 -2.34 75.14 -11.04
CA MET A 1 -1.12 75.83 -11.51
C MET A 1 0.09 75.00 -11.10
N ALA A 2 1.08 74.93 -11.98
CA ALA A 2 2.33 74.14 -11.96
C ALA A 2 2.12 72.62 -12.20
N GLY A 3 2.73 71.97 -13.20
CA GLY A 3 3.61 72.39 -14.30
C GLY A 3 3.81 71.22 -15.26
N GLU A 4 3.81 71.50 -16.57
CA GLU A 4 4.03 70.54 -17.66
C GLU A 4 5.53 70.26 -17.87
N VAL A 5 5.85 69.02 -18.25
CA VAL A 5 7.13 68.62 -18.88
C VAL A 5 6.78 68.05 -20.27
N PRO A 6 7.37 68.55 -21.38
CA PRO A 6 7.03 68.04 -22.72
C PRO A 6 7.78 66.74 -23.06
N GLN A 7 7.04 65.76 -23.57
CA GLN A 7 7.57 64.52 -24.14
C GLN A 7 8.08 64.75 -25.57
N GLY A 8 9.32 64.35 -25.86
CA GLY A 8 9.90 64.29 -27.20
C GLY A 8 9.37 63.10 -28.05
N PRO A 9 9.65 63.08 -29.36
CA PRO A 9 8.96 62.21 -30.32
C PRO A 9 9.43 60.75 -30.24
N ARG A 10 8.46 59.82 -30.24
CA ARG A 10 8.68 58.36 -30.31
C ARG A 10 8.89 57.91 -31.76
N THR A 11 10.03 57.28 -32.05
CA THR A 11 10.27 56.53 -33.29
C THR A 11 9.72 55.11 -33.19
N PRO A 12 9.14 54.53 -34.26
CA PRO A 12 8.58 53.18 -34.23
C PRO A 12 9.68 52.11 -34.45
N ARG A 13 9.80 51.14 -33.54
CA ARG A 13 10.63 49.93 -33.71
C ARG A 13 9.89 48.89 -34.53
N ALA A 14 10.57 48.37 -35.57
CA ALA A 14 10.13 47.31 -36.46
C ALA A 14 9.95 45.95 -35.75
N PRO A 15 9.10 45.04 -36.27
CA PRO A 15 8.85 43.74 -35.66
C PRO A 15 9.98 42.75 -35.97
N LEU A 16 10.61 42.23 -34.91
CA LEU A 16 11.58 41.12 -35.01
C LEU A 16 10.83 39.81 -35.28
N LYS A 17 11.15 39.20 -36.43
CA LYS A 17 10.75 37.85 -36.81
C LYS A 17 11.25 36.84 -35.77
N CYS A 18 10.34 36.04 -35.21
CA CYS A 18 10.67 34.80 -34.50
C CYS A 18 11.31 33.82 -35.50
N ALA A 19 12.62 33.64 -35.38
CA ALA A 19 13.31 32.49 -35.94
C ALA A 19 13.23 31.36 -34.91
N ALA A 20 12.76 30.21 -35.38
CA ALA A 20 12.75 28.97 -34.61
C ALA A 20 14.19 28.51 -34.35
N GLU A 21 14.64 28.62 -33.10
CA GLU A 21 15.80 27.88 -32.61
C GLU A 21 15.28 26.61 -31.93
N GLY A 22 15.58 25.47 -32.55
CA GLY A 22 15.33 24.16 -31.98
C GLY A 22 16.23 23.98 -30.77
N ASN A 23 15.64 24.03 -29.58
CA ASN A 23 16.29 23.62 -28.35
C ASN A 23 16.20 22.08 -28.28
N ASP A 24 17.12 21.40 -28.96
CA ASP A 24 17.48 20.01 -28.65
C ASP A 24 18.22 20.01 -27.30
N GLU A 25 17.49 20.26 -26.21
CA GLU A 25 17.97 19.94 -24.87
C GLU A 25 17.90 18.43 -24.70
N ALA A 26 18.95 17.76 -25.17
CA ALA A 26 19.36 16.49 -24.65
C ALA A 26 19.51 16.63 -23.13
N HIS A 27 18.43 16.32 -22.40
CA HIS A 27 18.44 16.10 -20.97
C HIS A 27 19.48 15.02 -20.73
N THR A 28 20.70 15.42 -20.35
CA THR A 28 21.71 14.53 -19.79
C THR A 28 21.13 13.98 -18.49
N ARG A 29 20.32 12.91 -18.62
CA ARG A 29 19.72 12.21 -17.49
C ARG A 29 20.88 11.79 -16.60
N ARG A 30 20.94 12.35 -15.39
CA ARG A 30 21.90 11.90 -14.38
C ARG A 30 21.83 10.37 -14.29
N PRO A 31 22.99 9.68 -14.25
CA PRO A 31 23.01 8.22 -14.15
C PRO A 31 22.17 7.79 -12.96
N VAL A 32 21.30 6.80 -13.19
CA VAL A 32 20.48 6.21 -12.12
C VAL A 32 21.42 5.45 -11.19
N ASN A 33 21.43 5.79 -9.90
CA ASN A 33 22.06 4.93 -8.91
C ASN A 33 21.13 3.74 -8.66
N ILE A 34 21.50 2.56 -9.16
CA ILE A 34 20.70 1.34 -9.05
C ILE A 34 21.33 0.46 -7.97
N PRO A 35 20.64 0.20 -6.84
CA PRO A 35 21.16 -0.73 -5.85
C PRO A 35 21.38 -2.11 -6.47
N SER A 36 22.47 -2.78 -6.09
CA SER A 36 22.97 -3.96 -6.83
C SER A 36 21.96 -5.12 -6.87
N ALA A 37 21.06 -5.23 -5.89
CA ALA A 37 20.00 -6.25 -5.89
C ALA A 37 18.99 -6.08 -7.05
N TYR A 38 18.74 -4.85 -7.53
CA TYR A 38 17.76 -4.58 -8.58
C TYR A 38 18.35 -4.64 -9.98
N ALA A 39 19.68 -4.65 -10.14
CA ALA A 39 20.34 -4.48 -11.43
C ALA A 39 19.85 -5.48 -12.50
N ARG A 40 19.73 -6.77 -12.13
CA ARG A 40 19.24 -7.81 -13.06
C ARG A 40 17.76 -7.63 -13.41
N GLY A 41 16.93 -7.34 -12.41
CA GLY A 41 15.49 -7.15 -12.59
C GLY A 41 15.18 -5.93 -13.44
N TYR A 42 15.90 -4.84 -13.19
CA TYR A 42 15.84 -3.60 -13.95
C TYR A 42 16.10 -3.82 -15.45
N GLU A 43 17.13 -4.57 -15.81
CA GLU A 43 17.43 -4.84 -17.23
C GLU A 43 16.29 -5.58 -17.95
N ALA A 44 15.68 -6.57 -17.28
CA ALA A 44 14.52 -7.29 -17.82
C ALA A 44 13.28 -6.38 -17.92
N ALA A 45 13.01 -5.60 -16.87
CA ALA A 45 11.88 -4.68 -16.81
C ALA A 45 12.00 -3.55 -17.86
N ARG A 46 13.22 -3.01 -18.04
CA ARG A 46 13.54 -1.95 -19.01
C ARG A 46 13.27 -2.39 -20.44
N ALA A 47 13.48 -3.67 -20.77
CA ALA A 47 13.16 -4.20 -22.10
C ALA A 47 11.65 -4.15 -22.42
N LEU A 48 10.79 -4.13 -21.40
CA LEU A 48 9.33 -4.09 -21.54
C LEU A 48 8.75 -2.69 -21.34
N ASP A 49 9.31 -1.91 -20.42
CA ASP A 49 8.85 -0.55 -20.10
C ASP A 49 10.01 0.30 -19.54
N PRO A 50 10.80 0.95 -20.41
CA PRO A 50 11.96 1.70 -19.97
C PRO A 50 11.62 2.82 -18.98
N GLN A 51 10.51 3.52 -19.20
CA GLN A 51 10.11 4.67 -18.40
C GLN A 51 9.70 4.25 -17.01
N LEU A 52 8.80 3.26 -16.90
CA LEU A 52 8.31 2.81 -15.60
C LEU A 52 9.40 2.05 -14.83
N ALA A 53 10.22 1.25 -15.51
CA ALA A 53 11.35 0.56 -14.88
C ALA A 53 12.34 1.57 -14.29
N GLU A 54 12.73 2.59 -15.05
CA GLU A 54 13.65 3.65 -14.61
C GLU A 54 13.05 4.45 -13.45
N ALA A 55 11.77 4.82 -13.54
CA ALA A 55 11.06 5.51 -12.46
C ALA A 55 11.05 4.66 -11.18
N TYR A 56 10.74 3.37 -11.28
CA TYR A 56 10.73 2.45 -10.14
C TYR A 56 12.10 2.38 -9.47
N VAL A 57 13.17 2.09 -10.22
CA VAL A 57 14.52 1.94 -9.62
C VAL A 57 15.07 3.23 -9.07
N ARG A 58 14.81 4.39 -9.69
CA ARG A 58 15.19 5.71 -9.12
C ARG A 58 14.57 5.92 -7.73
N HIS A 59 13.36 5.42 -7.51
CA HIS A 59 12.66 5.54 -6.24
C HIS A 59 13.00 4.45 -5.22
N THR A 60 13.87 3.49 -5.55
CA THR A 60 14.38 2.51 -4.57
C THR A 60 15.36 3.13 -3.57
N THR A 61 15.94 4.29 -3.91
CA THR A 61 16.85 5.04 -3.02
C THR A 61 16.18 6.24 -2.35
N VAL A 62 14.87 6.43 -2.56
CA VAL A 62 14.10 7.56 -2.03
C VAL A 62 13.25 7.10 -0.84
N GLY A 63 13.35 7.81 0.28
CA GLY A 63 12.52 7.59 1.48
C GLY A 63 11.24 8.43 1.45
N ASP A 64 10.86 8.99 2.60
CA ASP A 64 9.72 9.91 2.71
C ASP A 64 10.16 11.13 3.52
N PRO A 65 10.65 12.20 2.87
CA PRO A 65 11.28 13.33 3.57
C PRO A 65 10.40 13.99 4.63
N LEU A 66 9.07 14.04 4.43
CA LEU A 66 8.15 14.63 5.39
C LEU A 66 8.00 13.73 6.62
N ALA A 67 7.69 12.44 6.43
CA ALA A 67 7.51 11.53 7.56
C ALA A 67 8.85 11.21 8.27
N ASP A 68 9.96 11.14 7.53
CA ASP A 68 11.29 10.93 8.09
C ASP A 68 11.73 12.13 8.96
N ALA A 69 11.30 13.36 8.61
CA ALA A 69 11.52 14.54 9.44
C ALA A 69 10.74 14.46 10.76
N VAL A 70 9.48 14.01 10.72
CA VAL A 70 8.66 13.80 11.93
C VAL A 70 9.37 12.86 12.91
N ILE A 71 9.85 11.72 12.41
CA ILE A 71 10.53 10.74 13.25
C ILE A 71 11.81 11.29 13.87
N ARG A 72 12.61 12.02 13.09
CA ARG A 72 13.84 12.63 13.59
C ARG A 72 13.55 13.65 14.70
N ASP A 73 12.53 14.48 14.52
CA ASP A 73 12.22 15.57 15.46
C ASP A 73 11.48 15.07 16.71
N LEU A 74 10.78 13.93 16.62
CA LEU A 74 10.19 13.22 17.77
C LEU A 74 11.22 12.37 18.54
N GLY A 75 12.41 12.14 18.00
CA GLY A 75 13.39 11.20 18.54
C GLY A 75 13.94 11.52 19.94
N SER A 76 13.73 12.75 20.44
CA SER A 76 14.12 13.16 21.80
C SER A 76 13.03 12.93 22.86
N LEU A 77 11.81 12.59 22.46
CA LEU A 77 10.68 12.36 23.36
C LEU A 77 10.65 10.90 23.84
N SER A 78 10.02 10.67 24.99
CA SER A 78 9.70 9.31 25.44
C SER A 78 8.66 8.65 24.51
N PRO A 79 8.63 7.31 24.41
CA PRO A 79 7.63 6.60 23.60
C PRO A 79 6.17 6.97 23.93
N GLU A 80 5.88 7.21 25.21
CA GLU A 80 4.58 7.64 25.71
C GLU A 80 4.21 9.03 25.18
N GLU A 81 5.11 10.02 25.31
CA GLU A 81 4.92 11.37 24.79
C GLU A 81 4.73 11.37 23.27
N ILE A 82 5.48 10.54 22.55
CA ILE A 82 5.33 10.36 21.10
C ILE A 82 3.92 9.88 20.78
N HIS A 83 3.46 8.82 21.45
CA HIS A 83 2.14 8.25 21.19
C HIS A 83 1.01 9.25 21.48
N GLU A 84 1.07 9.93 22.63
CA GLU A 84 0.10 10.95 23.01
C GLU A 84 0.09 12.13 22.03
N THR A 85 1.27 12.61 21.62
CA THR A 85 1.40 13.70 20.64
C THR A 85 0.80 13.30 19.29
N LEU A 86 1.11 12.10 18.80
CA LEU A 86 0.55 11.60 17.54
C LEU A 86 -0.96 11.39 17.61
N ALA A 87 -1.48 10.81 18.69
CA ALA A 87 -2.91 10.63 18.89
C ALA A 87 -3.63 11.99 18.88
N ARG A 88 -3.15 12.93 19.68
CA ARG A 88 -3.72 14.28 19.81
C ARG A 88 -3.77 15.03 18.48
N VAL A 89 -2.68 15.02 17.71
CA VAL A 89 -2.60 15.75 16.42
C VAL A 89 -3.44 15.07 15.34
N LEU A 90 -3.44 13.73 15.25
CA LEU A 90 -4.19 13.01 14.23
C LEU A 90 -5.70 12.96 14.52
N GLU A 91 -6.11 13.04 15.79
CA GLU A 91 -7.52 13.05 16.20
C GLU A 91 -8.10 14.45 16.26
N GLY A 92 -7.39 15.40 16.88
CA GLY A 92 -7.83 16.79 17.03
C GLY A 92 -7.66 17.67 15.79
N GLY A 93 -6.69 17.33 14.93
CA GLY A 93 -6.33 18.13 13.75
C GLY A 93 -5.28 19.22 14.04
N PRO A 94 -4.85 19.97 13.00
CA PRO A 94 -3.70 20.89 13.10
C PRO A 94 -3.92 22.10 14.00
N GLU A 95 -5.18 22.44 14.32
CA GLU A 95 -5.51 23.61 15.15
C GLU A 95 -5.41 23.32 16.65
N THR A 96 -5.44 22.05 17.06
CA THR A 96 -5.57 21.66 18.46
C THR A 96 -4.27 21.77 19.26
N SER A 97 -3.09 21.88 18.63
CA SER A 97 -1.81 21.87 19.36
C SER A 97 -0.69 22.57 18.59
N ARG A 98 -0.31 23.78 19.02
CA ARG A 98 0.78 24.57 18.39
C ARG A 98 1.98 24.83 19.29
N HIS A 99 1.86 24.65 20.60
CA HIS A 99 2.90 25.11 21.53
C HIS A 99 3.92 24.02 21.93
N ASP A 100 3.58 22.75 21.74
CA ASP A 100 4.37 21.59 22.18
C ASP A 100 4.57 20.51 21.09
N VAL A 101 4.17 20.79 19.85
CA VAL A 101 4.22 19.85 18.72
C VAL A 101 5.31 20.27 17.74
N PRO A 102 6.19 19.35 17.28
CA PRO A 102 7.19 19.67 16.27
C PRO A 102 6.57 20.17 14.95
N ASP A 103 7.16 21.21 14.35
CA ASP A 103 6.71 21.77 13.07
C ASP A 103 6.66 20.72 11.95
N SER A 104 7.55 19.73 11.96
CA SER A 104 7.54 18.64 10.99
C SER A 104 6.26 17.81 11.03
N LEU A 105 5.71 17.55 12.23
CA LEU A 105 4.45 16.83 12.39
C LEU A 105 3.27 17.67 11.90
N LEU A 106 3.23 18.96 12.27
CA LEU A 106 2.21 19.89 11.79
C LEU A 106 2.23 20.00 10.27
N ASN A 107 3.41 20.19 9.67
CA ASN A 107 3.59 20.26 8.22
C ASN A 107 3.16 18.96 7.53
N SER A 108 3.51 17.80 8.09
CA SER A 108 3.12 16.50 7.53
C SER A 108 1.59 16.32 7.51
N VAL A 109 0.90 16.72 8.58
CA VAL A 109 -0.57 16.60 8.68
C VAL A 109 -1.28 17.65 7.82
N GLN A 110 -0.75 18.88 7.77
CA GLN A 110 -1.26 19.92 6.88
C GLN A 110 -1.14 19.51 5.41
N GLU A 111 0.00 18.93 5.01
CA GLU A 111 0.19 18.41 3.65
C GLU A 111 -0.79 17.28 3.36
N ALA A 112 -0.96 16.34 4.29
CA ALA A 112 -1.94 15.26 4.15
C ALA A 112 -3.40 15.75 4.06
N GLY A 113 -3.69 16.92 4.65
CA GLY A 113 -5.00 17.56 4.59
C GLY A 113 -5.34 18.14 3.21
N LYS A 114 -4.34 18.34 2.33
CA LYS A 114 -4.55 18.84 0.97
C LYS A 114 -5.11 17.74 0.08
N THR A 115 -6.43 17.69 0.00
CA THR A 115 -7.13 16.74 -0.88
C THR A 115 -6.93 17.15 -2.34
N PRO A 116 -6.43 16.27 -3.23
CA PRO A 116 -6.28 16.58 -4.64
C PRO A 116 -7.62 16.86 -5.32
N ASP A 117 -7.65 17.79 -6.28
CA ASP A 117 -8.87 18.17 -7.01
C ASP A 117 -9.58 17.01 -7.72
N TRP A 118 -8.82 15.99 -8.11
CA TRP A 118 -9.37 14.80 -8.77
C TRP A 118 -10.04 13.82 -7.80
N PHE A 119 -9.85 13.96 -6.48
CA PHE A 119 -10.46 13.04 -5.51
C PHE A 119 -11.97 13.27 -5.39
N ASP A 120 -12.76 12.38 -5.99
CA ASP A 120 -14.22 12.37 -5.92
C ASP A 120 -14.73 11.45 -4.79
N ARG A 121 -15.39 12.05 -3.79
CA ARG A 121 -16.04 11.34 -2.66
C ARG A 121 -17.16 10.41 -3.12
N ARG A 122 -17.90 10.77 -4.19
CA ARG A 122 -18.95 9.90 -4.75
C ARG A 122 -18.34 8.65 -5.35
N ARG A 123 -17.19 8.76 -6.02
CA ARG A 123 -16.45 7.62 -6.55
C ARG A 123 -15.91 6.75 -5.41
N ALA A 124 -15.41 7.33 -4.32
CA ALA A 124 -15.06 6.57 -3.11
C ALA A 124 -16.27 5.80 -2.55
N ARG A 125 -17.47 6.41 -2.51
CA ARG A 125 -18.70 5.74 -2.07
C ARG A 125 -19.10 4.56 -2.97
N VAL A 126 -18.91 4.67 -4.29
CA VAL A 126 -19.10 3.53 -5.22
C VAL A 126 -18.16 2.38 -4.86
N ALA A 127 -16.90 2.69 -4.56
CA ALA A 127 -15.93 1.69 -4.13
C ALA A 127 -16.34 1.02 -2.81
N SER A 128 -16.80 1.80 -1.81
CA SER A 128 -17.33 1.28 -0.54
C SER A 128 -18.48 0.31 -0.74
N GLN A 129 -19.45 0.65 -1.58
CA GLN A 129 -20.59 -0.22 -1.87
C GLN A 129 -20.17 -1.53 -2.54
N ALA A 130 -19.26 -1.45 -3.52
CA ALA A 130 -18.74 -2.62 -4.22
C ALA A 130 -17.89 -3.50 -3.30
N PHE A 131 -17.08 -2.90 -2.42
CA PHE A 131 -16.30 -3.59 -1.40
C PHE A 131 -17.21 -4.34 -0.41
N LEU A 132 -18.19 -3.66 0.21
CA LEU A 132 -19.10 -4.30 1.17
C LEU A 132 -19.91 -5.45 0.54
N ARG A 133 -20.26 -5.32 -0.75
CA ARG A 133 -20.93 -6.39 -1.50
C ARG A 133 -20.03 -7.62 -1.75
N ASN A 134 -18.71 -7.48 -1.69
CA ASN A 134 -17.75 -8.53 -2.05
C ASN A 134 -16.66 -8.74 -0.99
N SER A 135 -16.87 -8.30 0.25
CA SER A 135 -15.81 -8.16 1.26
C SER A 135 -15.08 -9.48 1.54
N ASP A 136 -15.80 -10.59 1.60
CA ASP A 136 -15.26 -11.95 1.74
C ASP A 136 -14.28 -12.32 0.63
N ILE A 137 -14.64 -12.06 -0.63
CA ILE A 137 -13.80 -12.35 -1.79
C ILE A 137 -12.61 -11.39 -1.85
N VAL A 138 -12.81 -10.10 -1.53
CA VAL A 138 -11.73 -9.11 -1.50
C VAL A 138 -10.69 -9.49 -0.44
N LEU A 139 -11.12 -9.85 0.77
CA LEU A 139 -10.22 -10.30 1.84
C LEU A 139 -9.52 -11.62 1.47
N ALA A 140 -10.23 -12.58 0.87
CA ALA A 140 -9.62 -13.82 0.38
C ALA A 140 -8.56 -13.56 -0.70
N ALA A 141 -8.82 -12.63 -1.63
CA ALA A 141 -7.88 -12.20 -2.67
C ALA A 141 -6.68 -11.45 -2.08
N LEU A 142 -6.89 -10.64 -1.04
CA LEU A 142 -5.83 -9.94 -0.33
C LEU A 142 -4.87 -10.93 0.34
N VAL A 143 -5.40 -11.86 1.14
CA VAL A 143 -4.60 -12.85 1.88
C VAL A 143 -3.95 -13.85 0.93
N GLY A 144 -4.71 -14.36 -0.04
CA GLY A 144 -4.25 -15.39 -0.96
C GLY A 144 -3.32 -14.88 -2.06
N GLY A 145 -3.49 -13.63 -2.50
CA GLY A 145 -2.76 -13.03 -3.61
C GLY A 145 -1.83 -11.91 -3.16
N SER A 146 -2.36 -10.71 -3.00
CA SER A 146 -1.56 -9.47 -2.87
C SER A 146 -0.55 -9.50 -1.72
N ILE A 147 -0.92 -10.01 -0.54
CA ILE A 147 0.02 -10.08 0.60
C ILE A 147 1.13 -11.11 0.33
N VAL A 148 0.80 -12.26 -0.25
CA VAL A 148 1.78 -13.29 -0.63
C VAL A 148 2.76 -12.76 -1.67
N GLU A 149 2.26 -12.06 -2.69
CA GLU A 149 3.10 -11.43 -3.70
C GLU A 149 4.00 -10.34 -3.10
N GLY A 150 3.47 -9.52 -2.20
CA GLY A 150 4.25 -8.50 -1.50
C GLY A 150 5.44 -9.10 -0.75
N PHE A 151 5.25 -10.21 -0.04
CA PHE A 151 6.35 -10.89 0.66
C PHE A 151 7.38 -11.54 -0.26
N SER A 152 7.11 -11.67 -1.56
CA SER A 152 8.11 -12.15 -2.51
C SER A 152 9.18 -11.11 -2.88
N THR A 153 9.04 -9.87 -2.40
CA THR A 153 9.88 -8.69 -2.68
C THR A 153 10.84 -8.37 -1.53
N LEU A 154 11.71 -7.37 -1.69
CA LEU A 154 12.64 -6.93 -0.64
C LEU A 154 11.97 -6.43 0.65
N ILE A 155 10.67 -6.12 0.60
CA ILE A 155 9.92 -5.75 1.80
C ILE A 155 10.04 -6.84 2.89
N SER A 156 10.11 -8.12 2.51
CA SER A 156 10.24 -9.26 3.43
C SER A 156 11.49 -9.17 4.32
N LYS A 157 12.58 -8.63 3.79
CA LYS A 157 13.83 -8.43 4.53
C LYS A 157 13.67 -7.44 5.68
N SER A 158 12.92 -6.35 5.45
CA SER A 158 12.58 -5.39 6.52
C SER A 158 11.84 -6.09 7.66
N PHE A 159 10.88 -6.98 7.35
CA PHE A 159 10.15 -7.75 8.35
C PHE A 159 11.03 -8.77 9.07
N ARG A 160 11.96 -9.42 8.36
CA ARG A 160 12.90 -10.38 8.96
C ARG A 160 13.84 -9.71 9.95
N ILE A 161 14.46 -8.59 9.58
CA ILE A 161 15.37 -7.82 10.46
C ILE A 161 14.64 -7.37 11.72
N ARG A 162 13.40 -6.93 11.56
CA ARG A 162 12.55 -6.54 12.68
C ARG A 162 12.16 -7.71 13.61
N GLY A 163 12.36 -8.98 13.24
CA GLY A 163 12.09 -10.13 14.12
C GLY A 163 10.64 -10.68 14.05
N ARG A 164 9.91 -10.44 12.96
CA ARG A 164 8.45 -10.68 12.85
C ARG A 164 8.02 -12.05 12.27
N LEU A 165 8.47 -13.18 12.78
CA LEU A 165 8.32 -14.44 12.02
C LEU A 165 6.96 -15.19 12.13
N VAL A 166 6.26 -15.22 13.28
CA VAL A 166 4.97 -15.98 13.40
C VAL A 166 3.85 -15.19 14.08
N VAL A 167 4.01 -14.75 15.33
CA VAL A 167 2.99 -13.92 16.04
C VAL A 167 2.72 -12.63 15.25
N ALA A 168 3.77 -12.08 14.64
CA ALA A 168 3.68 -10.89 13.82
C ALA A 168 3.07 -11.12 12.42
N ALA A 169 3.04 -12.35 11.89
CA ALA A 169 2.34 -12.65 10.64
C ALA A 169 0.81 -12.53 10.83
N ILE A 170 0.29 -13.00 11.96
CA ILE A 170 -1.11 -12.79 12.37
C ILE A 170 -1.39 -11.30 12.54
N ARG A 171 -0.56 -10.61 13.36
CA ARG A 171 -0.70 -9.17 13.61
C ARG A 171 -0.69 -8.38 12.30
N ARG A 172 0.21 -8.69 11.37
CA ARG A 172 0.32 -7.99 10.09
C ARG A 172 -0.84 -8.28 9.15
N LEU A 173 -1.31 -9.52 9.13
CA LEU A 173 -2.47 -9.87 8.31
C LEU A 173 -3.73 -9.15 8.81
N LYS A 174 -3.91 -9.03 10.13
CA LYS A 174 -4.93 -8.16 10.75
C LYS A 174 -4.73 -6.69 10.36
N HIS A 175 -3.53 -6.11 10.56
CA HIS A 175 -3.25 -4.70 10.19
C HIS A 175 -3.50 -4.40 8.71
N ASN A 176 -3.04 -5.25 7.78
CA ASN A 176 -3.23 -5.04 6.34
C ASN A 176 -4.71 -5.06 5.96
N GLY A 177 -5.49 -5.98 6.52
CA GLY A 177 -6.91 -6.01 6.18
C GLY A 177 -7.73 -5.01 6.98
N MET A 178 -7.35 -4.61 8.20
CA MET A 178 -7.98 -3.47 8.88
C MET A 178 -7.72 -2.17 8.12
N GLN A 179 -6.48 -1.95 7.65
CA GLN A 179 -6.16 -0.85 6.73
C GLN A 179 -7.08 -0.86 5.50
N LEU A 180 -7.24 -2.02 4.86
CA LEU A 180 -8.12 -2.14 3.71
C LEU A 180 -9.58 -1.84 4.08
N VAL A 181 -10.10 -2.44 5.16
CA VAL A 181 -11.49 -2.26 5.59
C VAL A 181 -11.79 -0.78 5.85
N GLU A 182 -10.95 -0.11 6.63
CA GLU A 182 -11.15 1.29 7.02
C GLU A 182 -11.10 2.24 5.83
N GLN A 183 -10.26 1.96 4.83
CA GLN A 183 -10.21 2.74 3.59
C GLN A 183 -11.51 2.65 2.78
N TYR A 184 -12.25 1.54 2.89
CA TYR A 184 -13.47 1.30 2.12
C TYR A 184 -14.75 1.45 2.94
N LEU A 185 -14.69 1.67 4.25
CA LEU A 185 -15.86 2.10 5.01
C LEU A 185 -16.30 3.51 4.55
N PRO A 186 -17.61 3.80 4.51
CA PRO A 186 -18.12 5.10 4.06
C PRO A 186 -17.49 6.26 4.85
N GLY A 187 -16.94 7.24 4.13
CA GLY A 187 -16.27 8.40 4.74
C GLY A 187 -14.85 8.10 5.28
N GLY A 188 -14.41 6.85 5.29
CA GLY A 188 -13.14 6.44 5.90
C GLY A 188 -11.92 7.16 5.33
N MET A 189 -11.93 7.48 4.04
CA MET A 189 -10.82 8.19 3.38
C MET A 189 -11.00 9.70 3.29
N GLU A 190 -12.12 10.28 3.73
CA GLU A 190 -12.23 11.73 3.77
C GLU A 190 -11.24 12.31 4.81
N PRO A 191 -10.76 13.56 4.68
CA PRO A 191 -9.91 14.16 5.70
C PRO A 191 -10.53 14.06 7.09
N GLY A 192 -9.82 13.45 8.04
CA GLY A 192 -10.35 13.16 9.37
C GLY A 192 -11.28 11.93 9.45
N GLY A 193 -11.34 11.08 8.42
CA GLY A 193 -11.94 9.75 8.49
C GLY A 193 -10.96 8.72 9.07
N ASP A 194 -11.46 7.57 9.51
CA ASP A 194 -10.65 6.57 10.22
C ASP A 194 -9.60 5.91 9.33
N GLY A 195 -9.96 5.54 8.09
CA GLY A 195 -9.02 5.07 7.08
C GLY A 195 -7.94 6.11 6.72
N TRP A 196 -8.30 7.40 6.69
CA TRP A 196 -7.37 8.50 6.46
C TRP A 196 -6.36 8.61 7.61
N ARG A 197 -6.82 8.66 8.86
CA ARG A 197 -5.94 8.71 10.05
C ARG A 197 -5.06 7.47 10.14
N LEU A 198 -5.64 6.30 9.89
CA LEU A 198 -4.94 5.02 9.91
C LEU A 198 -3.81 4.98 8.88
N THR A 199 -4.05 5.52 7.67
CA THR A 199 -3.04 5.64 6.62
C THR A 199 -1.88 6.51 7.07
N LEU A 200 -2.13 7.65 7.73
CA LEU A 200 -1.07 8.50 8.27
C LEU A 200 -0.29 7.85 9.42
N ARG A 201 -0.97 7.13 10.32
CA ARG A 201 -0.31 6.32 11.35
C ARG A 201 0.61 5.29 10.72
N ALA A 202 0.15 4.57 9.70
CA ALA A 202 0.95 3.59 8.99
C ALA A 202 2.15 4.22 8.24
N ARG A 203 1.99 5.42 7.68
CA ARG A 203 3.09 6.20 7.09
C ARG A 203 4.20 6.46 8.10
N LEU A 204 3.85 6.90 9.32
CA LEU A 204 4.81 7.13 10.40
C LEU A 204 5.48 5.85 10.89
N VAL A 205 4.73 4.72 10.95
CA VAL A 205 5.33 3.40 11.23
C VAL A 205 6.38 3.03 10.18
N HIS A 206 6.13 3.32 8.90
CA HIS A 206 7.12 3.08 7.84
C HIS A 206 8.35 3.98 8.00
N ALA A 207 8.17 5.28 8.30
CA ALA A 207 9.28 6.19 8.56
C ALA A 207 10.12 5.75 9.77
N GLN A 208 9.48 5.37 10.88
CA GLN A 208 10.18 4.86 12.06
C GLN A 208 10.96 3.58 11.74
N SER A 209 10.33 2.66 11.01
CA SER A 209 10.99 1.42 10.58
C SER A 209 12.20 1.71 9.69
N ARG A 210 12.09 2.68 8.78
CA ARG A 210 13.20 3.13 7.92
C ARG A 210 14.32 3.76 8.74
N HIS A 211 14.02 4.59 9.72
CA HIS A 211 15.00 5.18 10.64
C HIS A 211 15.79 4.09 11.36
N LEU A 212 15.10 3.12 11.97
CA LEU A 212 15.74 2.03 12.71
C LEU A 212 16.56 1.10 11.80
N LEU A 213 16.07 0.78 10.60
CA LEU A 213 16.81 -0.06 9.64
C LEU A 213 18.06 0.66 9.10
N ASN A 214 17.98 1.96 8.80
CA ASN A 214 19.14 2.73 8.36
C ASN A 214 20.22 2.89 9.44
N GLY A 215 19.83 2.87 10.72
CA GLY A 215 20.77 2.90 11.85
C GLY A 215 21.35 1.54 12.22
N SER A 216 21.06 0.48 11.46
CA SER A 216 21.46 -0.90 11.75
C SER A 216 22.48 -1.42 10.72
N ASP A 217 23.44 -2.21 11.20
CA ASP A 217 24.38 -2.95 10.35
C ASP A 217 23.72 -4.15 9.62
N GLU A 218 22.47 -4.49 9.94
CA GLU A 218 21.73 -5.58 9.29
C GLU A 218 21.08 -5.16 7.96
N TRP A 219 21.05 -3.86 7.64
CA TRP A 219 20.56 -3.35 6.36
C TRP A 219 21.69 -2.90 5.44
N ASP A 220 21.97 -3.70 4.42
CA ASP A 220 22.94 -3.34 3.37
C ASP A 220 22.33 -2.30 2.42
N ARG A 221 22.62 -1.02 2.69
CA ARG A 221 22.08 0.12 1.93
C ARG A 221 22.57 0.17 0.48
N GLU A 222 23.81 -0.21 0.23
CA GLU A 222 24.37 -0.22 -1.14
C GLU A 222 23.69 -1.29 -2.00
N ARG A 223 23.39 -2.44 -1.40
CA ARG A 223 22.73 -3.55 -2.08
C ARG A 223 21.23 -3.37 -2.23
N TYR A 224 20.54 -2.96 -1.17
CA TYR A 224 19.07 -2.95 -1.10
C TYR A 224 18.44 -1.57 -1.29
N GLY A 225 19.24 -0.50 -1.27
CA GLY A 225 18.75 0.88 -1.34
C GLY A 225 18.13 1.34 -0.02
N MET A 226 17.13 2.21 -0.12
CA MET A 226 16.42 2.74 1.04
C MET A 226 15.42 1.71 1.60
N PRO A 227 15.46 1.41 2.92
CA PRO A 227 14.42 0.59 3.53
C PRO A 227 13.04 1.21 3.35
N LEU A 228 12.04 0.39 3.00
CA LEU A 228 10.66 0.84 2.77
C LEU A 228 10.60 2.07 1.83
N SER A 229 11.45 2.08 0.80
CA SER A 229 11.53 3.15 -0.20
C SER A 229 10.18 3.53 -0.84
N ALA A 230 10.12 4.70 -1.47
CA ALA A 230 8.96 5.13 -2.24
C ALA A 230 8.56 4.10 -3.32
N ALA A 231 9.52 3.41 -3.93
CA ALA A 231 9.26 2.31 -4.86
C ALA A 231 8.54 1.12 -4.21
N HIS A 232 8.95 0.71 -3.00
CA HIS A 232 8.27 -0.37 -2.27
C HIS A 232 6.84 0.03 -1.89
N VAL A 233 6.64 1.26 -1.42
CA VAL A 233 5.30 1.76 -1.07
C VAL A 233 4.42 1.86 -2.31
N LEU A 234 4.97 2.28 -3.46
CA LEU A 234 4.30 2.23 -4.75
C LEU A 234 3.89 0.82 -5.16
N LEU A 235 4.82 -0.15 -5.08
CA LEU A 235 4.54 -1.53 -5.44
C LEU A 235 3.44 -2.12 -4.57
N ALA A 236 3.46 -1.83 -3.26
CA ALA A 236 2.41 -2.22 -2.33
C ALA A 236 1.07 -1.55 -2.69
N GLY A 237 1.06 -0.25 -2.97
CA GLY A 237 -0.15 0.47 -3.42
C GLY A 237 -0.74 -0.14 -4.69
N ALA A 238 0.10 -0.50 -5.66
CA ALA A 238 -0.30 -1.18 -6.90
C ALA A 238 -0.83 -2.61 -6.63
N ALA A 239 -0.19 -3.33 -5.69
CA ALA A 239 -0.57 -4.67 -5.26
C ALA A 239 -1.96 -4.70 -4.59
N PHE A 240 -2.28 -3.69 -3.78
CA PHE A 240 -3.54 -3.59 -3.03
C PHE A 240 -4.67 -2.94 -3.84
N SER A 241 -4.37 -2.37 -5.02
CA SER A 241 -5.33 -1.70 -5.89
C SER A 241 -5.66 -2.52 -7.15
N GLY A 242 -5.07 -2.19 -8.30
CA GLY A 242 -5.34 -2.84 -9.58
C GLY A 242 -4.99 -4.32 -9.58
N ARG A 243 -3.85 -4.71 -8.97
CA ARG A 243 -3.47 -6.12 -8.88
C ARG A 243 -4.44 -6.93 -8.01
N LEU A 244 -4.89 -6.36 -6.89
CA LEU A 244 -5.92 -6.99 -6.05
C LEU A 244 -7.22 -7.24 -6.84
N MET A 245 -7.63 -6.31 -7.70
CA MET A 245 -8.81 -6.50 -8.55
C MET A 245 -8.66 -7.65 -9.55
N ARG A 246 -7.43 -7.95 -10.02
CA ARG A 246 -7.17 -9.16 -10.83
C ARG A 246 -7.38 -10.43 -10.02
N HIS A 247 -6.93 -10.46 -8.76
CA HIS A 247 -7.14 -11.59 -7.86
C HIS A 247 -8.62 -11.79 -7.52
N VAL A 248 -9.34 -10.69 -7.24
CA VAL A 248 -10.79 -10.70 -7.01
C VAL A 248 -11.54 -11.27 -8.22
N ALA A 249 -11.18 -10.84 -9.43
CA ALA A 249 -11.78 -11.35 -10.66
C ALA A 249 -11.49 -12.86 -10.88
N ALA A 250 -10.29 -13.32 -10.52
CA ALA A 250 -9.93 -14.74 -10.58
C ALA A 250 -10.78 -15.59 -9.62
N LEU A 251 -11.01 -15.11 -8.39
CA LEU A 251 -11.89 -15.75 -7.40
C LEU A 251 -13.39 -15.63 -7.73
N GLY A 252 -13.76 -14.80 -8.70
CA GLY A 252 -15.13 -14.65 -9.18
C GLY A 252 -15.93 -13.51 -8.53
N GLY A 253 -15.25 -12.51 -7.96
CA GLY A 253 -15.87 -11.30 -7.42
C GLY A 253 -16.75 -10.56 -8.44
N ASP A 254 -17.79 -9.89 -7.93
CA ASP A 254 -18.76 -9.13 -8.73
C ASP A 254 -18.40 -7.65 -8.73
N PHE A 255 -17.55 -7.24 -9.67
CA PHE A 255 -17.19 -5.83 -9.86
C PHE A 255 -17.39 -5.44 -11.32
N THR A 256 -18.14 -4.36 -11.56
CA THR A 256 -18.15 -3.68 -12.86
C THR A 256 -16.80 -3.01 -13.11
N ARG A 257 -16.58 -2.52 -14.34
CA ARG A 257 -15.39 -1.73 -14.65
C ARG A 257 -15.31 -0.48 -13.77
N ASP A 258 -16.41 0.26 -13.67
CA ASP A 258 -16.46 1.51 -12.89
C ASP A 258 -16.21 1.26 -11.40
N GLU A 259 -16.67 0.12 -10.86
CA GLU A 259 -16.41 -0.23 -9.47
C GLU A 259 -14.93 -0.59 -9.22
N ARG A 260 -14.24 -1.25 -10.17
CA ARG A 260 -12.79 -1.48 -10.06
C ARG A 260 -12.00 -0.18 -10.17
N GLU A 261 -12.40 0.69 -11.09
CA GLU A 261 -11.80 2.02 -11.24
C GLU A 261 -12.06 2.90 -10.00
N ALA A 262 -13.21 2.75 -9.35
CA ALA A 262 -13.50 3.37 -8.06
C ALA A 262 -12.65 2.77 -6.93
N PHE A 263 -12.41 1.46 -6.95
CA PHE A 263 -11.51 0.80 -6.01
C PHE A 263 -10.08 1.37 -6.11
N VAL A 264 -9.55 1.50 -7.33
CA VAL A 264 -8.22 2.07 -7.56
C VAL A 264 -8.17 3.56 -7.23
N HIS A 265 -9.25 4.31 -7.45
CA HIS A 265 -9.35 5.73 -7.04
C HIS A 265 -9.11 5.94 -5.54
N VAL A 266 -9.68 5.07 -4.70
CA VAL A 266 -9.44 5.10 -3.25
C VAL A 266 -7.97 4.85 -2.91
N TRP A 267 -7.35 3.83 -3.52
CA TRP A 267 -5.94 3.51 -3.29
C TRP A 267 -4.97 4.53 -3.87
N ARG A 268 -5.33 5.20 -4.96
CA ARG A 268 -4.56 6.31 -5.50
C ARG A 268 -4.46 7.44 -4.47
N TYR A 269 -5.58 7.77 -3.82
CA TYR A 269 -5.56 8.78 -2.77
C TYR A 269 -4.81 8.29 -1.52
N ALA A 270 -5.04 7.05 -1.10
CA ALA A 270 -4.25 6.44 -0.04
C ALA A 270 -2.74 6.47 -0.34
N GLY A 271 -2.35 6.30 -1.60
CA GLY A 271 -0.96 6.37 -2.04
C GLY A 271 -0.30 7.72 -1.76
N ILE A 272 -1.01 8.82 -2.01
CA ILE A 272 -0.55 10.17 -1.64
C ILE A 272 -0.40 10.30 -0.12
N LEU A 273 -1.38 9.81 0.63
CA LEU A 273 -1.33 9.84 2.10
C LEU A 273 -0.18 8.99 2.67
N PHE A 274 0.16 7.87 2.01
CA PHE A 274 1.33 7.06 2.30
C PHE A 274 2.67 7.70 1.90
N GLY A 275 2.66 8.87 1.25
CA GLY A 275 3.86 9.59 0.84
C GLY A 275 4.44 9.14 -0.50
N ILE A 276 3.67 8.44 -1.35
CA ILE A 276 4.13 8.10 -2.71
C ILE A 276 4.24 9.39 -3.54
N PRO A 277 5.39 9.65 -4.18
CA PRO A 277 5.53 10.80 -5.07
C PRO A 277 4.51 10.77 -6.22
N GLY A 278 3.89 11.91 -6.50
CA GLY A 278 2.80 12.01 -7.48
C GLY A 278 3.21 11.63 -8.90
N GLU A 279 4.48 11.82 -9.24
CA GLU A 279 5.07 11.54 -10.56
C GLU A 279 5.18 10.05 -10.90
N ILE A 280 5.14 9.15 -9.90
CA ILE A 280 5.18 7.69 -10.11
C ILE A 280 3.86 6.98 -9.77
N LEU A 281 2.88 7.73 -9.28
CA LEU A 281 1.62 7.19 -8.81
C LEU A 281 0.71 6.82 -10.00
N PHE A 282 0.12 5.63 -9.95
CA PHE A 282 -0.85 5.17 -10.94
C PHE A 282 -2.16 5.99 -10.90
N SER A 283 -2.87 6.05 -12.03
CA SER A 283 -4.10 6.84 -12.19
C SER A 283 -5.39 6.02 -12.26
N ASP A 284 -5.30 4.75 -12.66
CA ASP A 284 -6.41 3.88 -13.04
C ASP A 284 -6.03 2.39 -12.90
N GLU A 285 -6.98 1.48 -13.13
CA GLU A 285 -6.75 0.03 -13.01
C GLU A 285 -5.61 -0.47 -13.90
N ALA A 286 -5.53 0.02 -15.14
CA ALA A 286 -4.54 -0.44 -16.11
C ALA A 286 -3.11 -0.02 -15.70
N SER A 287 -2.92 1.25 -15.37
CA SER A 287 -1.66 1.79 -14.88
C SER A 287 -1.25 1.15 -13.55
N ALA A 288 -2.17 0.90 -12.61
CA ALA A 288 -1.85 0.21 -11.36
C ALA A 288 -1.35 -1.23 -11.59
N VAL A 289 -2.01 -1.98 -12.48
CA VAL A 289 -1.57 -3.32 -12.85
C VAL A 289 -0.20 -3.27 -13.53
N ARG A 290 0.00 -2.33 -14.46
CA ARG A 290 1.27 -2.17 -15.15
C ARG A 290 2.42 -1.80 -14.20
N THR A 291 2.17 -0.88 -13.27
CA THR A 291 3.11 -0.51 -12.20
C THR A 291 3.51 -1.73 -11.38
N PHE A 292 2.55 -2.58 -11.01
CA PHE A 292 2.85 -3.80 -10.28
C PHE A 292 3.70 -4.77 -11.10
N GLU A 293 3.35 -5.03 -12.36
CA GLU A 293 4.07 -5.95 -13.24
C GLU A 293 5.53 -5.52 -13.45
N ILE A 294 5.76 -4.26 -13.83
CA ILE A 294 7.11 -3.74 -14.07
C ILE A 294 7.90 -3.61 -12.77
N GLY A 295 7.29 -3.05 -11.71
CA GLY A 295 7.95 -2.91 -10.41
C GLY A 295 8.36 -4.26 -9.83
N ARG A 296 7.50 -5.29 -9.94
CA ARG A 296 7.84 -6.64 -9.48
C ARG A 296 8.97 -7.27 -10.28
N MET A 297 9.11 -6.98 -11.58
CA MET A 297 10.25 -7.45 -12.37
C MET A 297 11.56 -6.78 -11.95
N CYS A 298 11.51 -5.52 -11.50
CA CYS A 298 12.68 -4.83 -10.96
C CYS A 298 13.19 -5.45 -9.65
N GLU A 299 12.28 -5.93 -8.79
CA GLU A 299 12.61 -6.56 -7.51
C GLU A 299 13.54 -7.78 -7.67
N PRO A 300 14.45 -8.02 -6.72
CA PRO A 300 15.29 -9.21 -6.76
C PRO A 300 14.48 -10.52 -6.65
N PRO A 301 15.10 -11.66 -6.98
CA PRO A 301 14.52 -12.97 -6.73
C PRO A 301 14.17 -13.16 -5.25
N THR A 302 13.12 -13.92 -4.99
CA THR A 302 12.69 -14.26 -3.64
C THR A 302 13.77 -15.04 -2.90
N ASP A 303 14.16 -14.56 -1.72
CA ASP A 303 15.11 -15.20 -0.83
C ASP A 303 14.41 -15.95 0.32
N HIS A 304 15.19 -16.40 1.29
CA HIS A 304 14.67 -17.11 2.47
C HIS A 304 13.67 -16.28 3.27
N ASP A 305 13.84 -14.95 3.34
CA ASP A 305 12.96 -14.07 4.09
C ASP A 305 11.56 -14.08 3.46
N GLY A 306 11.51 -13.95 2.14
CA GLY A 306 10.24 -14.00 1.40
C GLY A 306 9.54 -15.36 1.51
N ILE A 307 10.29 -16.47 1.45
CA ILE A 307 9.75 -17.83 1.63
C ILE A 307 9.11 -17.96 3.02
N ILE A 308 9.82 -17.58 4.08
CA ILE A 308 9.33 -17.72 5.45
C ILE A 308 8.08 -16.85 5.63
N MET A 309 8.11 -15.59 5.21
CA MET A 309 6.99 -14.67 5.40
C MET A 309 5.74 -15.11 4.63
N ALA A 310 5.86 -15.50 3.36
CA ALA A 310 4.72 -15.97 2.58
C ALA A 310 4.10 -17.25 3.17
N ASN A 311 4.93 -18.19 3.63
CA ASN A 311 4.45 -19.41 4.29
C ASN A 311 3.80 -19.10 5.65
N SER A 312 4.35 -18.16 6.42
CA SER A 312 3.74 -17.73 7.69
C SER A 312 2.35 -17.12 7.47
N VAL A 313 2.13 -16.34 6.42
CA VAL A 313 0.81 -15.76 6.10
C VAL A 313 -0.24 -16.82 5.83
N VAL A 314 0.03 -17.76 4.91
CA VAL A 314 -0.96 -18.78 4.52
C VAL A 314 -1.27 -19.74 5.67
N ASN A 315 -0.31 -20.00 6.55
CA ASN A 315 -0.51 -20.79 7.77
C ASN A 315 -1.20 -20.02 8.90
N SER A 316 -1.14 -18.69 8.89
CA SER A 316 -1.80 -17.82 9.89
C SER A 316 -3.25 -17.50 9.55
N ALA A 317 -3.62 -17.53 8.27
CA ALA A 317 -4.98 -17.22 7.82
C ALA A 317 -6.10 -17.98 8.57
N PRO A 318 -5.99 -19.30 8.86
CA PRO A 318 -7.01 -20.03 9.63
C PRO A 318 -7.18 -19.52 11.06
N ILE A 319 -6.13 -18.97 11.67
CA ILE A 319 -6.14 -18.48 13.05
C ILE A 319 -6.95 -17.20 13.15
N ILE A 320 -6.86 -16.34 12.13
CA ILE A 320 -7.57 -15.05 12.09
C ILE A 320 -9.08 -15.24 11.95
N VAL A 321 -9.52 -16.24 11.19
CA VAL A 321 -10.94 -16.56 11.03
C VAL A 321 -11.47 -17.49 12.15
N GLY A 322 -10.83 -17.47 13.31
CA GLY A 322 -11.32 -18.16 14.52
C GLY A 322 -11.27 -19.69 14.50
N ILE A 323 -10.68 -20.36 13.49
CA ILE A 323 -10.62 -21.82 13.45
C ILE A 323 -9.68 -22.30 14.55
N LYS A 324 -10.17 -23.05 15.53
CA LYS A 324 -9.38 -23.54 16.68
C LYS A 324 -8.83 -24.95 16.48
N ALA A 325 -9.58 -25.84 15.84
CA ALA A 325 -9.22 -27.25 15.70
C ALA A 325 -7.99 -27.47 14.78
N PRO A 326 -6.90 -28.12 15.25
CA PRO A 326 -5.69 -28.30 14.44
C PRO A 326 -5.89 -29.00 13.08
N PRO A 327 -6.73 -30.05 12.95
CA PRO A 327 -7.00 -30.67 11.65
C PRO A 327 -7.66 -29.70 10.65
N GLU A 328 -8.60 -28.88 11.12
CA GLU A 328 -9.30 -27.89 10.31
C GLU A 328 -8.38 -26.74 9.92
N ARG A 329 -7.54 -26.26 10.84
CA ARG A 329 -6.48 -25.27 10.55
C ARG A 329 -5.59 -25.75 9.41
N ARG A 330 -5.08 -26.98 9.50
CA ARG A 330 -4.22 -27.58 8.47
C ARG A 330 -4.94 -27.71 7.12
N LYS A 331 -6.23 -28.08 7.13
CA LYS A 331 -7.04 -28.19 5.91
C LYS A 331 -7.25 -26.82 5.25
N MET A 332 -7.55 -25.80 6.04
CA MET A 332 -7.72 -24.44 5.55
C MET A 332 -6.39 -23.87 5.03
N ALA A 333 -5.29 -23.99 5.77
CA ALA A 333 -3.97 -23.53 5.33
C ALA A 333 -3.56 -24.16 3.99
N ARG A 334 -3.80 -25.47 3.80
CA ARG A 334 -3.59 -26.15 2.50
C ARG A 334 -4.45 -25.56 1.39
N THR A 335 -5.72 -25.26 1.70
CA THR A 335 -6.64 -24.64 0.73
C THR A 335 -6.16 -23.24 0.34
N VAL A 336 -5.82 -22.40 1.33
CA VAL A 336 -5.27 -21.06 1.12
C VAL A 336 -4.01 -21.14 0.27
N THR A 337 -3.08 -22.04 0.58
CA THR A 337 -1.85 -22.23 -0.20
C THR A 337 -2.13 -22.62 -1.65
N GLN A 338 -3.12 -23.48 -1.90
CA GLN A 338 -3.54 -23.87 -3.25
C GLN A 338 -4.17 -22.70 -4.02
N VAL A 339 -5.03 -21.93 -3.35
CA VAL A 339 -5.62 -20.71 -3.90
C VAL A 339 -4.51 -19.71 -4.24
N SER A 340 -3.58 -19.45 -3.31
CA SER A 340 -2.44 -18.57 -3.53
C SER A 340 -1.64 -18.98 -4.75
N ARG A 341 -1.30 -20.27 -4.87
CA ARG A 341 -0.57 -20.80 -6.04
C ARG A 341 -1.31 -20.55 -7.36
N GLU A 342 -2.63 -20.60 -7.38
CA GLU A 342 -3.42 -20.30 -8.58
C GLU A 342 -3.53 -18.80 -8.88
N LEU A 343 -3.52 -17.95 -7.84
CA LEU A 343 -3.59 -16.49 -7.99
C LEU A 343 -2.26 -15.88 -8.45
N ILE A 344 -1.15 -16.33 -7.86
CA ILE A 344 0.17 -15.74 -8.07
C ILE A 344 0.96 -16.42 -9.22
N GLY A 345 0.47 -17.57 -9.71
CA GLY A 345 1.10 -18.34 -10.77
C GLY A 345 2.11 -19.38 -10.25
N ASP A 346 2.40 -20.38 -11.10
CA ASP A 346 3.24 -21.52 -10.72
C ASP A 346 4.72 -21.17 -10.50
N GLU A 347 5.26 -20.20 -11.25
CA GLU A 347 6.65 -19.76 -11.12
C GLU A 347 6.93 -19.11 -9.76
N LEU A 348 6.13 -18.11 -9.38
CA LEU A 348 6.26 -17.45 -8.08
C LEU A 348 5.91 -18.38 -6.92
N ALA A 349 4.91 -19.26 -7.09
CA ALA A 349 4.61 -20.25 -6.07
C ALA A 349 5.74 -21.28 -5.86
N ASP A 350 6.45 -21.66 -6.93
CA ASP A 350 7.62 -22.53 -6.85
C ASP A 350 8.78 -21.81 -6.14
N SER A 351 9.03 -20.52 -6.42
CA SER A 351 10.06 -19.75 -5.70
C SER A 351 9.76 -19.60 -4.20
N LEU A 352 8.48 -19.51 -3.83
CA LEU A 352 8.00 -19.50 -2.44
C LEU A 352 7.93 -20.90 -1.79
N ARG A 353 8.31 -21.95 -2.52
CA ARG A 353 8.28 -23.36 -2.08
C ARG A 353 6.88 -23.83 -1.67
N PHE A 354 5.83 -23.28 -2.27
CA PHE A 354 4.47 -23.75 -2.02
C PHE A 354 4.28 -25.15 -2.61
N PRO A 355 3.66 -26.09 -1.85
CA PRO A 355 3.42 -27.45 -2.33
C PRO A 355 2.72 -27.47 -3.69
N ARG A 356 3.20 -28.34 -4.58
CA ARG A 356 2.57 -28.55 -5.89
C ARG A 356 1.18 -29.15 -5.72
N ARG A 357 0.25 -28.70 -6.57
CA ARG A 357 -1.15 -29.13 -6.56
C ARG A 357 -1.36 -30.36 -7.45
N LYS A 358 -2.35 -31.20 -7.09
CA LYS A 358 -2.90 -32.25 -7.97
C LYS A 358 -4.18 -31.80 -8.70
N ARG A 359 -4.91 -30.80 -8.17
CA ARG A 359 -6.21 -30.31 -8.70
C ARG A 359 -6.33 -28.79 -8.53
N ARG A 360 -7.08 -28.14 -9.42
CA ARG A 360 -7.37 -26.70 -9.36
C ARG A 360 -8.58 -26.42 -8.45
N VAL A 361 -8.49 -25.42 -7.60
CA VAL A 361 -9.49 -25.02 -6.60
C VAL A 361 -10.19 -23.72 -7.00
N VAL A 362 -9.50 -22.76 -7.63
CA VAL A 362 -10.07 -21.46 -7.97
C VAL A 362 -11.25 -21.56 -8.95
N PRO A 363 -11.23 -22.39 -10.01
CA PRO A 363 -12.40 -22.57 -10.87
C PRO A 363 -13.65 -23.03 -10.12
N TRP A 364 -13.48 -23.93 -9.14
CA TRP A 364 -14.57 -24.42 -8.30
C TRP A 364 -15.08 -23.34 -7.35
N LEU A 365 -14.18 -22.59 -6.70
CA LEU A 365 -14.56 -21.44 -5.86
C LEU A 365 -15.33 -20.42 -6.66
N ARG A 366 -14.84 -20.03 -7.85
CA ARG A 366 -15.49 -19.09 -8.75
C ARG A 366 -16.87 -19.57 -9.18
N PHE A 367 -17.02 -20.86 -9.51
CA PHE A 367 -18.33 -21.45 -9.79
C PHE A 367 -19.27 -21.33 -8.59
N ARG A 368 -18.81 -21.71 -7.39
CA ARG A 368 -19.59 -21.63 -6.15
C ARG A 368 -20.03 -20.20 -5.85
N HIS A 369 -19.15 -19.21 -6.01
CA HIS A 369 -19.48 -17.80 -5.79
C HIS A 369 -20.53 -17.29 -6.79
N ARG A 370 -20.41 -17.65 -8.07
CA ARG A 370 -21.41 -17.31 -9.10
C ARG A 370 -22.77 -17.97 -8.81
N ALA A 371 -22.78 -19.25 -8.43
CA ALA A 371 -24.00 -19.95 -8.08
C ALA A 371 -24.70 -19.32 -6.87
N ARG A 372 -23.95 -19.02 -5.79
CA ARG A 372 -24.49 -18.35 -4.59
C ARG A 372 -25.15 -17.02 -4.91
N ARG A 373 -24.57 -16.25 -5.84
CA ARG A 373 -25.12 -14.97 -6.31
C ARG A 373 -26.44 -15.14 -7.05
N VAL A 374 -26.52 -16.12 -7.95
CA VAL A 374 -27.77 -16.43 -8.68
C VAL A 374 -28.86 -16.83 -7.69
N VAL A 375 -28.54 -17.70 -6.74
CA VAL A 375 -29.48 -18.12 -5.68
C VAL A 375 -29.92 -16.93 -4.84
N GLY A 376 -29.01 -16.05 -4.42
CA GLY A 376 -29.35 -14.85 -3.65
C GLY A 376 -30.28 -13.89 -4.40
N ARG A 377 -30.12 -13.74 -5.73
CA ARG A 377 -31.03 -12.95 -6.56
C ARG A 377 -32.44 -13.56 -6.64
N MET A 378 -32.54 -14.88 -6.60
CA MET A 378 -33.82 -15.59 -6.65
C MET A 378 -34.50 -15.70 -5.28
N LEU A 379 -33.73 -15.73 -4.19
CA LEU A 379 -34.23 -15.97 -2.82
C LEU A 379 -33.76 -14.86 -1.86
N PRO A 380 -34.58 -13.81 -1.62
CA PRO A 380 -34.19 -12.66 -0.79
C PRO A 380 -33.75 -13.03 0.64
N ARG A 381 -34.38 -14.05 1.25
CA ARG A 381 -33.98 -14.54 2.59
C ARG A 381 -32.56 -15.11 2.61
N VAL A 382 -32.16 -15.80 1.54
CA VAL A 382 -30.81 -16.34 1.40
C VAL A 382 -29.80 -15.20 1.19
N ALA A 383 -30.15 -14.19 0.38
CA ALA A 383 -29.32 -13.00 0.22
C ALA A 383 -29.12 -12.23 1.52
N ALA A 384 -30.18 -12.04 2.31
CA ALA A 384 -30.10 -11.39 3.62
C ALA A 384 -29.13 -12.13 4.56
N LYS A 385 -29.27 -13.45 4.66
CA LYS A 385 -28.34 -14.28 5.44
C LYS A 385 -26.89 -14.18 4.93
N GLN A 386 -26.69 -14.27 3.61
CA GLN A 386 -25.35 -14.14 3.01
C GLN A 386 -24.72 -12.75 3.24
N ASN A 387 -25.52 -11.69 3.29
CA ASN A 387 -25.05 -10.34 3.63
C ASN A 387 -24.65 -10.26 5.10
N GLN A 388 -25.46 -10.83 5.99
CA GLN A 388 -25.17 -10.89 7.42
C GLN A 388 -23.90 -11.69 7.70
N ASP A 389 -23.79 -12.92 7.18
CA ASP A 389 -22.60 -13.77 7.36
C ASP A 389 -21.33 -13.07 6.83
N ARG A 390 -21.43 -12.29 5.75
CA ARG A 390 -20.31 -11.48 5.21
C ARG A 390 -19.94 -10.30 6.09
N PHE A 391 -20.93 -9.62 6.66
CA PHE A 391 -20.70 -8.49 7.55
C PHE A 391 -20.06 -8.97 8.87
N GLU A 392 -20.56 -10.07 9.44
CA GLU A 392 -19.97 -10.71 10.62
C GLU A 392 -18.51 -11.10 10.38
N ALA A 393 -18.22 -11.77 9.25
CA ALA A 393 -16.85 -12.13 8.89
C ALA A 393 -15.95 -10.91 8.66
N LEU A 394 -16.50 -9.81 8.13
CA LEU A 394 -15.78 -8.55 7.96
C LEU A 394 -15.40 -7.93 9.31
N MET A 395 -16.34 -7.90 10.26
CA MET A 395 -16.11 -7.35 11.60
C MET A 395 -15.16 -8.23 12.42
N GLU A 396 -15.30 -9.55 12.34
CA GLU A 396 -14.37 -10.49 12.98
C GLU A 396 -12.95 -10.33 12.40
N PHE A 397 -12.83 -10.25 11.06
CA PHE A 397 -11.55 -10.05 10.40
C PHE A 397 -10.90 -8.72 10.80
N ALA A 398 -11.70 -7.65 10.87
CA ALA A 398 -11.21 -6.33 11.27
C ALA A 398 -10.87 -6.25 12.77
N SER A 399 -11.48 -7.09 13.62
CA SER A 399 -11.19 -7.22 15.06
C SER A 399 -10.95 -5.87 15.76
N PHE A 400 -11.89 -4.92 15.60
CA PHE A 400 -11.75 -3.55 16.14
C PHE A 400 -11.48 -3.51 17.66
N ASP A 401 -12.03 -4.46 18.42
CA ASP A 401 -11.89 -4.53 19.89
C ASP A 401 -10.47 -4.85 20.40
N GLU A 402 -9.60 -5.48 19.61
CA GLU A 402 -8.22 -5.80 20.05
C GLU A 402 -7.19 -4.75 19.60
N PHE A 403 -7.55 -3.88 18.65
CA PHE A 403 -6.60 -3.02 17.94
C PHE A 403 -6.76 -1.52 18.19
N GLU A 404 -7.76 -1.09 18.97
CA GLU A 404 -7.95 0.31 19.36
C GLU A 404 -6.67 0.97 19.93
N HIS A 405 -5.68 0.18 20.37
CA HIS A 405 -4.52 0.68 21.13
C HIS A 405 -3.10 0.39 20.57
N SER A 406 -2.89 -0.23 19.38
CA SER A 406 -1.52 -0.67 19.00
C SER A 406 -0.93 -0.22 17.65
N TYR A 407 -1.17 1.03 17.22
CA TYR A 407 -0.29 1.70 16.23
C TYR A 407 0.85 2.48 16.90
N LYS A 408 1.43 1.89 17.93
CA LYS A 408 2.59 2.47 18.60
C LYS A 408 3.79 2.39 17.68
N LEU A 409 4.56 3.46 17.62
CA LEU A 409 5.79 3.47 16.84
C LEU A 409 6.76 2.45 17.44
N PRO A 410 7.42 1.62 16.61
CA PRO A 410 8.43 0.72 17.11
C PRO A 410 9.59 1.49 17.73
N THR A 411 10.06 1.09 18.92
CA THR A 411 11.14 1.82 19.62
C THR A 411 12.51 1.17 19.51
N ALA A 412 12.55 -0.12 19.18
CA ALA A 412 13.79 -0.87 19.01
C ALA A 412 13.81 -1.52 17.62
N LEU A 413 15.01 -1.83 17.10
CA LEU A 413 15.20 -2.49 15.81
C LEU A 413 14.47 -3.84 15.74
N HIS A 414 14.63 -4.69 16.74
CA HIS A 414 13.92 -5.96 16.84
C HIS A 414 12.66 -5.78 17.69
N ASP A 415 11.52 -6.25 17.19
CA ASP A 415 10.23 -6.09 17.87
C ASP A 415 10.16 -6.82 19.20
N GLU A 416 10.90 -7.91 19.37
CA GLU A 416 11.04 -8.60 20.68
C GLU A 416 11.67 -7.71 21.77
N ARG A 417 12.34 -6.63 21.37
CA ARG A 417 12.90 -5.59 22.24
C ARG A 417 12.12 -4.28 22.15
N SER A 418 11.18 -4.18 21.21
CA SER A 418 10.23 -3.07 21.21
C SER A 418 9.29 -3.35 22.37
N SER A 419 9.17 -2.43 23.30
CA SER A 419 8.15 -2.61 24.31
C SER A 419 6.76 -2.52 23.65
N ASP A 420 5.81 -3.26 24.23
CA ASP A 420 4.45 -3.30 23.72
C ASP A 420 3.74 -1.95 23.86
N TRP A 421 4.14 -1.17 24.88
CA TRP A 421 3.45 -0.05 25.55
C TRP A 421 1.92 -0.15 25.59
#